data_AF-A0A2T0USG3-F1
#
_entry.id   AF-A0A2T0USG3-F1
#
_cell.length_a   1.000
_cell.length_b   1.000
_cell.length_c   1.000
_cell.angle_alpha   90.00
_cell.angle_beta   90.00
_cell.angle_gamma   90.00
#
_symmetry.space_group_name_H-M   'P 1'
#
loop_
_entity.id
_entity.type
_entity.pdbx_description
1 polymer ?
#
loop_
_entity_poly.entity_id
_entity_poly.type
_entity_poly.pdbx_seq_one_letter_code
_entity_poly.pdbx_strand_id
1 'polypeptide(L)'
;MSAFDDYLAQVRRLDEARRSADEAAAATATVAETLGQRTQRIAEQAAATRTSVDELARTARTAPPQRTAAPAPLGDPHAELAAAETDLHTAATELEEARFLAHRPPWLPRWRADERNGLIYGAFALVCVLVQLVVLRTVRADDLTGAVVLGAILVAAPLAAFCAGWLTIGVAARPRIGDEEAKLERNFRLGLVLCGSTLLVACFGFFS
;
A
#
# COMPACT_ATOMS: atom_id res chain seq x y z
N MET A 1 -73.51 -31.71 -26.23
CA MET A 1 -72.78 -30.54 -25.72
C MET A 1 -73.20 -29.34 -26.55
N SER A 2 -73.67 -28.27 -25.91
CA SER A 2 -74.21 -27.12 -26.65
C SER A 2 -73.07 -26.16 -27.02
N ALA A 3 -73.19 -25.45 -28.16
CA ALA A 3 -72.21 -24.45 -28.59
C ALA A 3 -71.97 -23.33 -27.54
N PHE A 4 -72.94 -23.13 -26.65
CA PHE A 4 -72.83 -22.21 -25.52
C PHE A 4 -71.86 -22.71 -24.44
N ASP A 5 -71.82 -24.01 -24.16
CA ASP A 5 -70.88 -24.61 -23.22
C ASP A 5 -69.43 -24.48 -23.72
N ASP A 6 -69.22 -24.67 -25.03
CA ASP A 6 -67.92 -24.47 -25.67
C ASP A 6 -67.47 -23.01 -25.65
N TYR A 7 -68.39 -22.07 -25.87
CA TYR A 7 -68.12 -20.64 -25.74
C TYR A 7 -67.71 -20.27 -24.30
N LEU A 8 -68.47 -20.72 -23.29
CA LEU A 8 -68.12 -20.48 -21.89
C LEU A 8 -66.77 -21.11 -21.52
N ALA A 9 -66.46 -22.28 -22.05
CA ALA A 9 -65.16 -22.92 -21.87
C ALA A 9 -64.02 -22.13 -22.55
N GLN A 10 -64.27 -21.46 -23.68
CA GLN A 10 -63.30 -20.57 -24.32
C GLN A 10 -63.08 -19.28 -23.54
N VAL A 11 -64.15 -18.65 -23.04
CA VAL A 11 -64.05 -17.43 -22.21
C VAL A 11 -63.26 -17.70 -20.93
N ARG A 12 -63.54 -18.81 -20.24
CA ARG A 12 -62.79 -19.21 -19.04
C ARG A 12 -61.30 -19.43 -19.31
N ARG A 13 -60.96 -20.03 -20.47
CA ARG A 13 -59.56 -20.21 -20.88
C ARG A 13 -58.86 -18.88 -21.15
N LEU A 14 -59.56 -17.91 -21.74
CA LEU A 14 -59.03 -16.57 -21.98
C LEU A 14 -58.78 -15.82 -20.67
N ASP A 15 -59.71 -15.90 -19.72
CA ASP A 15 -59.56 -15.27 -18.40
C ASP A 15 -58.38 -15.87 -17.62
N GLU A 16 -58.20 -17.19 -17.68
CA GLU A 16 -57.04 -17.86 -17.08
C GLU A 16 -55.72 -17.45 -17.74
N ALA A 17 -55.71 -17.34 -19.07
CA ALA A 17 -54.55 -16.87 -19.83
C ALA A 17 -54.20 -15.40 -19.51
N ARG A 18 -55.20 -14.55 -19.28
CA ARG A 18 -54.99 -13.16 -18.84
C ARG A 18 -54.41 -13.07 -17.44
N ARG A 19 -54.97 -13.81 -16.48
CA ARG A 19 -54.45 -13.84 -15.10
C ARG A 19 -53.01 -14.33 -15.04
N SER A 20 -52.70 -15.43 -15.73
CA SER A 20 -51.32 -15.94 -15.79
C SER A 20 -50.35 -14.96 -16.47
N ALA A 21 -50.79 -14.22 -17.49
CA ALA A 21 -49.99 -13.16 -18.10
C ALA A 21 -49.76 -11.97 -17.16
N ASP A 22 -50.80 -11.53 -16.44
CA ASP A 22 -50.71 -10.45 -15.44
C ASP A 22 -49.80 -10.85 -14.27
N GLU A 23 -49.88 -12.10 -13.81
CA GLU A 23 -49.00 -12.66 -12.77
C GLU A 23 -47.54 -12.72 -13.24
N ALA A 24 -47.29 -13.16 -14.48
CA ALA A 24 -45.95 -13.17 -15.05
C ALA A 24 -45.38 -11.76 -15.25
N ALA A 25 -46.22 -10.80 -15.67
CA ALA A 25 -45.85 -9.39 -15.78
C ALA A 25 -45.52 -8.78 -14.41
N ALA A 26 -46.31 -9.07 -13.37
CA ALA A 26 -46.05 -8.62 -12.01
C ALA A 26 -44.76 -9.23 -11.42
N ALA A 27 -44.50 -10.51 -11.69
CA ALA A 27 -43.28 -11.19 -11.26
C ALA A 27 -42.03 -10.58 -11.92
N THR A 28 -42.08 -10.36 -13.24
CA THR A 28 -40.97 -9.73 -13.98
C THR A 28 -40.72 -8.28 -13.57
N ALA A 29 -41.77 -7.49 -13.32
CA ALA A 29 -41.65 -6.13 -12.79
C ALA A 29 -40.95 -6.11 -11.42
N THR A 30 -41.32 -7.03 -10.52
CA THR A 30 -40.72 -7.13 -9.18
C THR A 30 -39.23 -7.51 -9.25
N VAL A 31 -38.86 -8.44 -10.14
CA VAL A 31 -37.46 -8.82 -10.38
C VAL A 31 -36.66 -7.64 -10.94
N ALA A 32 -37.21 -6.95 -11.95
CA ALA A 32 -36.57 -5.78 -12.55
C ALA A 32 -36.36 -4.65 -11.54
N GLU A 33 -37.34 -4.38 -10.68
CA GLU A 33 -37.22 -3.39 -9.61
C GLU A 33 -36.13 -3.77 -8.61
N THR A 34 -36.10 -5.04 -8.17
CA THR A 34 -35.10 -5.53 -7.22
C THR A 34 -33.68 -5.44 -7.78
N LEU A 35 -33.48 -5.83 -9.05
CA LEU A 35 -32.21 -5.70 -9.74
C LEU A 35 -31.80 -4.23 -9.91
N GLY A 36 -32.75 -3.35 -10.24
CA GLY A 36 -32.52 -1.91 -10.37
C GLY A 36 -32.04 -1.28 -9.07
N GLN A 37 -32.73 -1.56 -7.96
CA GLN A 37 -32.34 -1.07 -6.63
C GLN A 37 -30.95 -1.56 -6.21
N ARG A 38 -30.65 -2.84 -6.49
CA ARG A 38 -29.35 -3.44 -6.15
C ARG A 38 -28.22 -2.84 -6.98
N THR A 39 -28.45 -2.65 -8.27
CA THR A 39 -27.51 -1.96 -9.18
C THR A 39 -27.24 -0.53 -8.73
N GLN A 40 -28.29 0.22 -8.37
CA GLN A 40 -28.16 1.59 -7.88
C GLN A 40 -27.31 1.65 -6.60
N ARG A 41 -27.58 0.77 -5.64
CA ARG A 41 -26.78 0.70 -4.40
C ARG A 41 -25.30 0.44 -4.69
N ILE A 42 -24.99 -0.52 -5.57
CA ILE A 42 -23.60 -0.82 -5.95
C ILE A 42 -22.95 0.39 -6.63
N ALA A 43 -23.68 1.07 -7.52
CA ALA A 43 -23.18 2.25 -8.22
C ALA A 43 -22.86 3.41 -7.25
N GLU A 44 -23.74 3.67 -6.28
CA GLU A 44 -23.55 4.68 -5.23
C GLU A 44 -22.34 4.34 -4.37
N GLN A 45 -22.23 3.09 -3.90
CA GLN A 45 -21.09 2.62 -3.11
C GLN A 45 -19.78 2.72 -3.90
N ALA A 46 -19.77 2.32 -5.17
CA ALA A 46 -18.60 2.40 -6.02
C ALA A 46 -18.16 3.86 -6.24
N ALA A 47 -19.10 4.79 -6.41
CA ALA A 47 -18.81 6.22 -6.51
C ALA A 47 -18.20 6.80 -5.22
N ALA A 48 -18.71 6.39 -4.05
CA ALA A 48 -18.15 6.77 -2.76
C ALA A 48 -16.73 6.23 -2.57
N THR A 49 -16.50 4.94 -2.84
CA THR A 49 -15.17 4.32 -2.78
C THR A 49 -14.19 5.03 -3.71
N ARG A 50 -14.58 5.33 -4.95
CA ARG A 50 -13.74 6.08 -5.91
C ARG A 50 -13.34 7.45 -5.37
N THR A 51 -14.28 8.19 -4.80
CA THR A 51 -14.01 9.52 -4.23
C THR A 51 -12.98 9.43 -3.11
N SER A 52 -13.12 8.42 -2.25
CA SER A 52 -12.20 8.21 -1.13
C SER A 52 -10.80 7.76 -1.56
N VAL A 53 -10.69 6.99 -2.65
CA VAL A 53 -9.42 6.61 -3.27
C VAL A 53 -8.73 7.83 -3.87
N ASP A 54 -9.47 8.68 -4.58
CA ASP A 54 -8.93 9.90 -5.18
C ASP A 54 -8.45 10.89 -4.11
N GLU A 55 -9.21 11.03 -3.02
CA GLU A 55 -8.83 11.84 -1.88
C GLU A 55 -7.55 11.30 -1.21
N LEU A 56 -7.47 9.99 -0.98
CA LEU A 56 -6.28 9.36 -0.42
C LEU A 56 -5.05 9.57 -1.32
N ALA A 57 -5.19 9.38 -2.64
CA ALA A 57 -4.11 9.59 -3.60
C ALA A 57 -3.63 11.06 -3.59
N ARG A 58 -4.57 12.01 -3.54
CA ARG A 58 -4.25 13.45 -3.46
C ARG A 58 -3.49 13.77 -2.17
N THR A 59 -3.97 13.31 -1.03
CA THR A 59 -3.34 13.54 0.28
C THR A 59 -1.97 12.86 0.36
N ALA A 60 -1.81 11.67 -0.22
CA ALA A 60 -0.53 10.96 -0.32
C ALA A 60 0.42 11.58 -1.36
N ARG A 61 -0.03 12.57 -2.13
CA ARG A 61 0.69 13.17 -3.27
C ARG A 61 1.15 12.14 -4.30
N THR A 62 0.31 11.15 -4.58
CA THR A 62 0.55 10.12 -5.60
C THR A 62 -0.34 10.35 -6.81
N ALA A 63 0.07 9.83 -7.97
CA ALA A 63 -0.77 9.87 -9.17
C ALA A 63 -2.12 9.16 -8.93
N PRO A 64 -3.23 9.68 -9.45
CA PRO A 64 -4.52 9.02 -9.35
C PRO A 64 -4.49 7.67 -10.09
N PRO A 65 -5.22 6.65 -9.60
CA PRO A 65 -5.24 5.34 -10.25
C PRO A 65 -5.86 5.43 -11.65
N GLN A 66 -5.25 4.74 -12.60
CA GLN A 66 -5.78 4.62 -13.95
C GLN A 66 -7.04 3.75 -13.95
N ARG A 67 -8.07 4.21 -14.66
CA ARG A 67 -9.38 3.54 -14.71
C ARG A 67 -9.59 2.96 -16.10
N THR A 68 -8.87 1.88 -16.37
CA THR A 68 -9.04 1.10 -17.60
C THR A 68 -9.67 -0.23 -17.23
N ALA A 69 -10.99 -0.30 -17.25
CA ALA A 69 -11.70 -1.57 -17.16
C ALA A 69 -12.16 -1.97 -18.56
N ALA A 70 -11.87 -3.22 -18.95
CA ALA A 70 -12.49 -3.81 -20.13
C ALA A 70 -13.99 -4.02 -19.84
N PRO A 71 -14.87 -3.82 -20.83
CA PRO A 71 -16.28 -4.13 -20.66
C PRO A 71 -16.45 -5.62 -20.31
N ALA A 72 -17.23 -5.90 -19.27
CA ALA A 72 -17.52 -7.28 -18.85
C ALA A 72 -18.34 -7.99 -19.94
N PRO A 73 -18.11 -9.30 -20.16
CA PRO A 73 -18.95 -10.10 -21.03
C PRO A 73 -20.37 -10.17 -20.47
N LEU A 74 -21.37 -10.10 -21.35
CA LEU A 74 -22.79 -10.23 -20.99
C LEU A 74 -23.08 -11.65 -20.48
N GLY A 75 -23.46 -11.76 -19.22
CA GLY A 75 -23.80 -12.99 -18.50
C GLY A 75 -25.11 -12.90 -17.74
N ASP A 76 -25.27 -13.76 -16.73
CA ASP A 76 -26.43 -13.73 -15.83
C ASP A 76 -26.38 -12.47 -14.93
N PRO A 77 -27.40 -11.59 -14.95
CA PRO A 77 -27.42 -10.37 -14.15
C PRO A 77 -27.24 -10.59 -12.65
N HIS A 78 -27.74 -11.70 -12.11
CA HIS A 78 -27.58 -12.00 -10.68
C HIS A 78 -26.14 -12.35 -10.33
N ALA A 79 -25.48 -13.14 -11.19
CA ALA A 79 -24.07 -13.48 -11.06
C ALA A 79 -23.17 -12.24 -11.22
N GLU A 80 -23.47 -11.36 -12.17
CA GLU A 80 -22.73 -10.12 -12.39
C GLU A 80 -22.83 -9.18 -11.19
N LEU A 81 -24.03 -8.98 -10.61
CA LEU A 81 -24.19 -8.15 -9.43
C LEU A 81 -23.49 -8.74 -8.20
N ALA A 82 -23.49 -10.07 -8.04
CA ALA A 82 -22.75 -10.73 -6.95
C ALA A 82 -21.23 -10.58 -7.12
N ALA A 83 -20.72 -10.66 -8.35
CA ALA A 83 -19.32 -10.39 -8.65
C ALA A 83 -18.96 -8.93 -8.34
N ALA A 84 -19.80 -7.97 -8.77
CA ALA A 84 -19.59 -6.55 -8.51
C ALA A 84 -19.59 -6.22 -7.01
N GLU A 85 -20.45 -6.86 -6.21
CA GLU A 85 -20.44 -6.74 -4.74
C GLU A 85 -19.15 -7.28 -4.13
N THR A 86 -18.67 -8.42 -4.64
CA THR A 86 -17.41 -9.04 -4.19
C THR A 86 -16.23 -8.13 -4.50
N ASP A 87 -16.16 -7.59 -5.72
CA ASP A 87 -15.12 -6.65 -6.14
C ASP A 87 -15.15 -5.37 -5.29
N LEU A 88 -16.35 -4.87 -4.97
CA LEU A 88 -16.51 -3.70 -4.12
C LEU A 88 -16.02 -3.97 -2.69
N HIS A 89 -16.27 -5.16 -2.16
CA HIS A 89 -15.76 -5.58 -0.86
C HIS A 89 -14.23 -5.68 -0.87
N THR A 90 -13.65 -6.32 -1.88
CA THR A 90 -12.20 -6.37 -2.07
C THR A 90 -11.60 -4.96 -2.16
N ALA A 91 -12.18 -4.08 -2.97
CA ALA A 91 -11.73 -2.69 -3.09
C ALA A 91 -11.80 -1.93 -1.76
N ALA A 92 -12.80 -2.19 -0.92
CA ALA A 92 -12.89 -1.60 0.42
C ALA A 92 -11.75 -2.09 1.33
N THR A 93 -11.44 -3.39 1.32
CA THR A 93 -10.33 -3.94 2.10
C THR A 93 -8.97 -3.41 1.64
N GLU A 94 -8.76 -3.29 0.33
CA GLU A 94 -7.53 -2.73 -0.24
C GLU A 94 -7.39 -1.24 0.07
N LEU A 95 -8.50 -0.50 0.09
CA LEU A 95 -8.51 0.91 0.49
C LEU A 95 -8.11 1.08 1.96
N GLU A 96 -8.59 0.22 2.85
CA GLU A 96 -8.17 0.23 4.26
C GLU A 96 -6.68 -0.09 4.42
N GLU A 97 -6.17 -1.09 3.69
CA GLU A 97 -4.73 -1.39 3.68
C GLU A 97 -3.91 -0.23 3.11
N ALA A 98 -4.37 0.39 2.03
CA ALA A 98 -3.72 1.56 1.44
C ALA A 98 -3.69 2.75 2.42
N ARG A 99 -4.80 3.00 3.13
CA ARG A 99 -4.85 4.01 4.20
C ARG A 99 -3.86 3.68 5.31
N PHE A 100 -3.83 2.43 5.76
CA PHE A 100 -2.90 1.98 6.79
C PHE A 100 -1.43 2.18 6.39
N LEU A 101 -1.07 1.81 5.15
CA LEU A 101 0.29 1.95 4.64
C LEU A 101 0.67 3.42 4.38
N ALA A 102 -0.28 4.26 3.98
CA ALA A 102 -0.02 5.68 3.72
C ALA A 102 0.38 6.46 4.99
N HIS A 103 -0.12 6.02 6.15
CA HIS A 103 0.24 6.57 7.46
C HIS A 103 1.57 6.06 8.03
N ARG A 104 2.23 5.14 7.32
CA ARG A 104 3.47 4.51 7.76
C ARG A 104 4.65 4.90 6.86
N PRO A 105 5.88 4.75 7.39
CA PRO A 105 7.07 4.90 6.58
C PRO A 105 7.02 3.98 5.34
N PRO A 106 7.43 4.46 4.16
CA PRO A 106 7.40 3.68 2.93
C PRO A 106 8.38 2.49 2.98
N TRP A 107 9.44 2.61 3.78
CA TRP A 107 10.43 1.56 3.97
C TRP A 107 10.12 0.74 5.22
N LEU A 108 9.83 -0.55 4.99
CA LEU A 108 9.54 -1.56 6.02
C LEU A 108 8.37 -1.17 6.95
N PRO A 109 7.16 -0.91 6.41
CA PRO A 109 6.04 -0.35 7.18
C PRO A 109 5.56 -1.24 8.35
N ARG A 110 5.89 -2.53 8.34
CA ARG A 110 5.52 -3.48 9.39
C ARG A 110 6.58 -3.62 10.49
N TRP A 111 7.78 -3.08 10.29
CA TRP A 111 8.89 -3.22 11.23
C TRP A 111 8.83 -2.15 12.32
N ARG A 112 9.38 -2.46 13.50
CA ARG A 112 9.54 -1.48 14.57
C ARG A 112 10.54 -0.41 14.15
N ALA A 113 10.40 0.80 14.71
CA ALA A 113 11.32 1.91 14.40
C ALA A 113 12.79 1.54 14.68
N ASP A 114 13.04 0.79 15.75
CA ASP A 114 14.37 0.36 16.15
C ASP A 114 15.00 -0.65 15.18
N GLU A 115 14.23 -1.60 14.68
CA GLU A 115 14.69 -2.60 13.72
C GLU A 115 15.12 -1.93 12.40
N ARG A 116 14.34 -0.94 11.95
CA ARG A 116 14.63 -0.15 10.74
C ARG A 116 15.86 0.72 10.92
N ASN A 117 15.93 1.43 12.05
CA ASN A 117 17.10 2.25 12.38
C ASN A 117 18.36 1.39 12.45
N GLY A 118 18.29 0.22 13.09
CA GLY A 118 19.40 -0.73 13.18
C GLY A 118 19.85 -1.27 11.83
N LEU A 119 18.92 -1.60 10.93
CA LEU A 119 19.27 -2.03 9.58
C LEU A 119 20.03 -0.94 8.81
N ILE A 120 19.54 0.31 8.87
CA ILE A 120 20.16 1.44 8.15
C ILE A 120 21.56 1.73 8.73
N TYR A 121 21.67 1.94 10.05
CA TYR A 121 22.97 2.19 10.66
C TYR A 121 23.94 1.02 10.49
N GLY A 122 23.45 -0.22 10.57
CA GLY A 122 24.25 -1.42 10.33
C GLY A 122 24.81 -1.49 8.91
N ALA A 123 23.99 -1.18 7.89
CA ALA A 123 24.45 -1.12 6.51
C ALA A 123 25.52 -0.04 6.29
N PHE A 124 25.33 1.16 6.85
CA PHE A 124 26.33 2.22 6.78
C PHE A 124 27.61 1.88 7.56
N ALA A 125 27.49 1.24 8.73
CA ALA A 125 28.64 0.76 9.49
C ALA A 125 29.43 -0.30 8.72
N LEU A 126 28.75 -1.24 8.03
CA LEU A 126 29.41 -2.24 7.19
C LEU A 126 30.18 -1.58 6.03
N VAL A 127 29.57 -0.63 5.33
CA VAL A 127 30.24 0.14 4.26
C VAL A 127 31.45 0.90 4.83
N CYS A 128 31.32 1.51 6.00
CA CYS A 128 32.43 2.18 6.68
C CYS A 128 33.60 1.23 6.94
N VAL A 129 33.35 0.03 7.48
CA VAL A 129 34.39 -0.99 7.71
C VAL A 129 35.09 -1.38 6.41
N LEU A 130 34.33 -1.60 5.33
CA LEU A 130 34.91 -1.93 4.02
C LEU A 130 35.82 -0.80 3.51
N VAL A 131 35.40 0.45 3.64
CA VAL A 131 36.21 1.62 3.28
C VAL A 131 37.47 1.70 4.14
N GLN A 132 37.37 1.53 5.46
CA GLN A 132 38.52 1.52 6.37
C GLN A 132 39.53 0.42 5.98
N LEU A 133 39.07 -0.79 5.66
CA LEU A 133 39.93 -1.89 5.24
C LEU A 133 40.63 -1.60 3.90
N VAL A 134 39.93 -1.02 2.93
CA VAL A 134 40.52 -0.62 1.65
C VAL A 134 41.56 0.47 1.84
N VAL A 135 41.26 1.50 2.64
CA VAL A 135 42.17 2.60 2.94
C VAL A 135 43.44 2.07 3.63
N LEU A 136 43.28 1.26 4.69
CA LEU A 136 44.41 0.63 5.39
C LEU A 136 45.27 -0.24 4.47
N ARG A 137 44.66 -0.91 3.48
CA ARG A 137 45.39 -1.77 2.55
C ARG A 137 46.11 -1.00 1.44
N THR A 138 45.61 0.18 1.06
CA THR A 138 46.07 0.90 -0.14
C THR A 138 46.92 2.13 0.18
N VAL A 139 46.67 2.79 1.31
CA VAL A 139 47.38 3.99 1.73
C VAL A 139 48.54 3.60 2.64
N ARG A 140 49.76 3.97 2.24
CA ARG A 140 50.95 3.87 3.10
C ARG A 140 51.24 5.22 3.73
N ALA A 141 51.50 5.21 5.03
CA ALA A 141 51.90 6.39 5.80
C ALA A 141 53.41 6.29 6.07
N ASP A 142 54.22 6.81 5.14
CA ASP A 142 55.68 6.72 5.22
C ASP A 142 56.29 7.80 6.15
N ASP A 143 55.50 8.82 6.52
CA ASP A 143 55.90 9.92 7.40
C ASP A 143 54.82 10.25 8.45
N LEU A 144 55.18 11.10 9.43
CA LEU A 144 54.28 11.49 10.52
C LEU A 144 53.01 12.19 10.00
N THR A 145 53.15 13.02 8.97
CA THR A 145 52.01 13.74 8.39
C THR A 145 51.04 12.77 7.72
N GLY A 146 51.53 11.80 6.95
CA GLY A 146 50.72 10.72 6.38
C GLY A 146 50.01 9.88 7.44
N ALA A 147 50.68 9.57 8.55
CA ALA A 147 50.09 8.82 9.66
C ALA A 147 48.95 9.60 10.35
N VAL A 148 49.14 10.90 10.57
CA VAL A 148 48.10 11.78 11.15
C VAL A 148 46.90 11.89 10.21
N VAL A 149 47.12 12.07 8.90
CA VAL A 149 46.03 12.16 7.92
C VAL A 149 45.26 10.84 7.81
N LEU A 150 45.96 9.71 7.78
CA LEU A 150 45.35 8.38 7.77
C LEU A 150 44.50 8.16 9.03
N GLY A 151 45.03 8.45 10.21
CA GLY A 151 44.30 8.37 11.47
C GLY A 151 43.04 9.26 11.47
N ALA A 152 43.15 10.49 10.95
CA ALA A 152 42.02 11.41 10.83
C ALA A 152 40.92 10.84 9.90
N ILE A 153 41.29 10.25 8.76
CA ILE A 153 40.32 9.60 7.84
C ILE A 153 39.60 8.45 8.54
N LEU A 154 40.34 7.59 9.25
CA LEU A 154 39.77 6.42 9.93
C LEU A 154 38.81 6.79 11.07
N VAL A 155 39.02 7.93 11.72
CA VAL A 155 38.11 8.50 12.74
C VAL A 155 36.95 9.26 12.11
N ALA A 156 37.17 9.98 11.03
CA ALA A 156 36.11 10.73 10.34
C ALA A 156 35.11 9.82 9.63
N ALA A 157 35.54 8.68 9.09
CA ALA A 157 34.70 7.72 8.38
C ALA A 157 33.46 7.23 9.19
N PRO A 158 33.58 6.77 10.45
CA PRO A 158 32.43 6.35 11.25
C PRO A 158 31.47 7.50 11.57
N LEU A 159 31.99 8.71 11.78
CA LEU A 159 31.16 9.90 11.97
C LEU A 159 30.38 10.23 10.69
N ALA A 160 31.02 10.15 9.53
CA ALA A 160 30.37 10.35 8.24
C ALA A 160 29.29 9.29 7.97
N ALA A 161 29.58 8.01 8.27
CA ALA A 161 28.63 6.91 8.16
C ALA A 161 27.42 7.10 9.08
N PHE A 162 27.64 7.55 10.32
CA PHE A 162 26.58 7.90 11.25
C PHE A 162 25.69 9.03 10.72
N CYS A 163 26.30 10.14 10.26
CA CYS A 163 25.58 11.27 9.68
C CYS A 163 24.78 10.87 8.44
N ALA A 164 25.36 10.04 7.57
CA ALA A 164 24.68 9.53 6.38
C ALA A 164 23.48 8.64 6.75
N GLY A 165 23.63 7.75 7.73
CA GLY A 165 22.52 6.94 8.27
C GLY A 165 21.42 7.81 8.89
N TRP A 166 21.79 8.80 9.70
CA TRP A 166 20.87 9.74 10.33
C TRP A 166 20.07 10.54 9.30
N LEU A 167 20.73 11.06 8.27
CA LEU A 167 20.09 11.78 7.16
C LEU A 167 19.17 10.86 6.36
N THR A 168 19.62 9.64 6.06
CA THR A 168 18.84 8.65 5.33
C THR A 168 17.54 8.32 6.07
N ILE A 169 17.60 8.09 7.38
CA ILE A 169 16.38 7.91 8.20
C ILE A 169 15.52 9.16 8.13
N GLY A 170 16.10 10.35 8.28
CA GLY A 170 15.37 11.62 8.26
C GLY A 170 14.61 11.92 6.97
N VAL A 171 15.07 11.38 5.83
CA VAL A 171 14.48 11.57 4.50
C VAL A 171 13.59 10.38 4.12
N ALA A 172 14.08 9.15 4.24
CA ALA A 172 13.40 7.95 3.74
C ALA A 172 12.35 7.36 4.69
N ALA A 173 12.39 7.68 5.99
CA ALA A 173 11.44 7.14 6.96
C ALA A 173 10.18 8.00 7.15
N ARG A 174 10.02 9.12 6.43
CA ARG A 174 8.85 9.99 6.61
C ARG A 174 7.60 9.34 6.01
N PRO A 175 6.49 9.23 6.77
CA PRO A 175 5.21 8.78 6.22
C PRO A 175 4.70 9.78 5.17
N ARG A 176 3.88 9.30 4.22
CA ARG A 176 3.34 10.15 3.15
C ARG A 176 2.19 11.01 3.65
N ILE A 177 1.35 10.43 4.50
CA ILE A 177 0.24 11.09 5.18
C ILE A 177 0.50 10.94 6.67
N GLY A 178 0.63 12.04 7.41
CA GLY A 178 0.88 12.01 8.84
C GLY A 178 1.16 13.41 9.34
N ASP A 179 0.91 13.65 10.63
CA ASP A 179 1.23 14.93 11.26
C ASP A 179 2.71 15.26 11.03
N GLU A 180 2.98 16.44 10.47
CA GLU A 180 4.34 16.95 10.35
C GLU A 180 5.04 17.06 11.72
N GLU A 181 4.23 17.11 12.80
CA GLU A 181 4.65 17.14 14.20
C GLU A 181 4.90 15.74 14.80
N ALA A 182 4.45 14.66 14.16
CA ALA A 182 4.71 13.30 14.62
C ALA A 182 6.22 13.04 14.57
N LYS A 183 6.86 13.14 15.74
CA LYS A 183 8.31 13.14 15.89
C LYS A 183 8.86 11.80 15.38
N LEU A 184 9.52 11.84 14.22
CA LEU A 184 10.17 10.67 13.64
C LEU A 184 11.11 10.06 14.68
N GLU A 185 10.85 8.82 15.10
CA GLU A 185 11.64 8.13 16.12
C GLU A 185 13.03 7.78 15.57
N ARG A 186 13.96 8.72 15.71
CA ARG A 186 15.37 8.54 15.34
C ARG A 186 16.15 8.11 16.56
N ASN A 187 16.56 6.84 16.60
CA ASN A 187 17.29 6.32 17.75
C ASN A 187 18.79 6.67 17.64
N PHE A 188 19.15 7.87 18.10
CA PHE A 188 20.51 8.42 18.02
C PHE A 188 21.55 7.51 18.69
N ARG A 189 21.22 6.97 19.87
CA ARG A 189 22.11 6.11 20.65
C ARG A 189 22.51 4.85 19.88
N LEU A 190 21.54 4.25 19.21
CA LEU A 190 21.74 3.03 18.43
C LEU A 190 22.71 3.26 17.26
N GLY A 191 22.56 4.38 16.54
CA GLY A 191 23.47 4.75 15.46
C GLY A 191 24.89 5.03 15.97
N LEU A 192 25.02 5.72 17.10
CA LEU A 192 26.33 6.01 17.69
C LEU A 192 27.04 4.72 18.11
N VAL A 193 26.34 3.75 18.69
CA VAL A 193 26.90 2.45 19.08
C VAL A 193 27.34 1.66 17.83
N LEU A 194 26.46 1.50 16.83
CA LEU A 194 26.77 0.73 15.63
C LEU A 194 27.90 1.34 14.82
N CYS A 195 27.78 2.60 14.40
CA CYS A 195 28.82 3.26 13.61
C CYS A 195 30.10 3.49 14.43
N GLY A 196 29.97 3.88 15.70
CA GLY A 196 31.12 4.08 16.59
C GLY A 196 31.92 2.81 16.87
N SER A 197 31.26 1.64 16.93
CA SER A 197 31.95 0.36 17.11
C SER A 197 33.00 0.06 16.02
N THR A 198 32.83 0.63 14.82
CA THR A 198 33.80 0.45 13.71
C THR A 198 35.15 1.13 13.98
N LEU A 199 35.22 2.05 14.96
CA LEU A 199 36.49 2.60 15.45
C LEU A 199 37.41 1.50 16.03
N LEU A 200 36.86 0.40 16.54
CA LEU A 200 37.68 -0.72 17.00
C LEU A 200 38.53 -1.28 15.84
N VAL A 201 37.94 -1.43 14.65
CA VAL A 201 38.65 -1.89 13.45
C VAL A 201 39.73 -0.89 13.05
N ALA A 202 39.43 0.40 13.11
CA ALA A 202 40.42 1.45 12.85
C ALA A 202 41.60 1.38 13.82
N CYS A 203 41.34 1.22 15.12
CA CYS A 203 42.39 1.09 16.14
C CYS A 203 43.25 -0.16 15.89
N PHE A 204 42.65 -1.33 15.73
CA PHE A 204 43.41 -2.56 15.50
C PHE A 204 44.19 -2.54 14.19
N GLY A 205 43.63 -2.00 13.11
CA GLY A 205 44.29 -1.93 11.81
C GLY A 205 45.38 -0.87 11.71
N PHE A 206 45.28 0.22 12.47
CA PHE A 206 46.30 1.28 12.49
C PHE A 206 47.52 0.93 13.36
N PHE A 207 47.34 0.11 14.40
CA PHE A 207 48.42 -0.33 15.29
C PHE A 207 48.98 -1.73 14.96
N SER A 208 48.53 -2.36 13.87
CA SER A 208 49.04 -3.65 13.37
C SER A 208 50.06 -3.45 12.26
#